data_AF-A0A395HL47-F1
#
_entry.id   AF-A0A395HL47-F1
#
_cell.length_a   1.000
_cell.length_b   1.000
_cell.length_c   1.000
_cell.angle_alpha   90.00
_cell.angle_beta   90.00
_cell.angle_gamma   90.00
#
_symmetry.space_group_name_H-M   'P 1'
#
loop_
_entity.id
_entity.type
_entity.pdbx_description
1 polymer ?
#
loop_
_entity_poly.entity_id
_entity_poly.type
_entity_poly.pdbx_seq_one_letter_code
_entity_poly.pdbx_strand_id
1 'polypeptide(L)'
;MRRKSAYKKRTKELTEERDILLQLFQTLQDSSDASSTPSLKLIRSKSSLSDIHLYLGTKHQQQRSKSADTVDSPRMSTETNRHTLSHRVPSIQQLLDMPTHCIPAYS
;
A
#
# COMPACT_ATOMS: atom_id res chain seq x y z
N MET A 1 -22.18 -26.22 34.37
CA MET A 1 -22.77 -25.24 33.44
C MET A 1 -21.83 -24.94 32.25
N ARG A 2 -21.54 -25.94 31.39
CA ARG A 2 -20.48 -25.88 30.36
C ARG A 2 -20.94 -25.34 28.99
N ARG A 3 -22.25 -25.39 28.71
CA ARG A 3 -22.82 -24.97 27.42
C ARG A 3 -22.86 -23.45 27.26
N LYS A 4 -23.14 -22.70 28.34
CA LYS A 4 -23.21 -21.23 28.31
C LYS A 4 -21.88 -20.57 27.93
N SER A 5 -20.73 -21.15 28.31
CA SER A 5 -19.41 -20.60 27.96
C SER A 5 -19.05 -20.85 26.49
N ALA A 6 -19.44 -22.00 25.92
CA ALA A 6 -19.20 -22.31 24.51
C ALA A 6 -19.95 -21.34 23.59
N TYR A 7 -21.22 -21.01 23.90
CA TYR A 7 -21.98 -20.01 23.15
C TYR A 7 -21.34 -18.63 23.23
N LYS A 8 -20.89 -18.20 24.42
CA LYS A 8 -20.19 -16.92 24.58
C LYS A 8 -18.90 -16.85 23.74
N LYS A 9 -18.13 -17.94 23.69
CA LYS A 9 -16.93 -18.03 22.85
C LYS A 9 -17.28 -17.92 21.37
N ARG A 10 -18.31 -18.63 20.93
CA ARG A 10 -18.76 -18.61 19.53
C ARG A 10 -19.28 -17.23 19.12
N THR A 11 -20.04 -16.57 19.98
CA THR A 11 -20.51 -15.20 19.73
C THR A 11 -19.33 -14.24 19.59
N LYS A 12 -18.29 -14.38 20.41
CA LYS A 12 -17.07 -13.58 20.30
C LYS A 12 -16.36 -13.80 18.96
N GLU A 13 -16.14 -15.06 18.58
CA GLU A 13 -15.53 -15.42 17.28
C GLU A 13 -16.33 -14.82 16.11
N LEU A 14 -17.65 -14.96 16.12
CA LEU A 14 -18.52 -14.40 15.08
C LEU A 14 -18.49 -12.87 15.05
N THR A 15 -18.35 -12.22 16.21
CA THR A 15 -18.22 -10.75 16.28
C THR A 15 -16.90 -10.30 15.65
N GLU A 16 -15.80 -10.99 15.97
CA GLU A 16 -14.48 -10.73 15.39
C GLU A 16 -14.48 -10.93 13.87
N GLU A 17 -15.08 -12.02 13.37
CA GLU A 17 -15.25 -12.28 11.94
C GLU A 17 -16.05 -11.15 11.24
N ARG A 18 -17.15 -10.72 11.86
CA ARG A 18 -17.99 -9.62 11.36
C ARG A 18 -17.23 -8.30 11.30
N ASP A 19 -16.42 -8.00 12.31
CA ASP A 19 -15.66 -6.75 12.36
C ASP A 19 -14.57 -6.71 11.27
N ILE A 20 -13.91 -7.84 11.00
CA ILE A 20 -12.97 -7.98 9.87
C ILE A 20 -13.67 -7.71 8.54
N LEU A 21 -14.88 -8.26 8.35
CA LEU A 21 -15.66 -8.07 7.13
C LEU A 21 -16.09 -6.61 6.95
N LEU A 22 -16.50 -5.93 8.02
CA LEU A 22 -16.83 -4.50 7.96
C LEU A 22 -15.60 -3.67 7.61
N GLN A 23 -14.45 -3.98 8.20
CA GLN A 23 -13.21 -3.28 7.89
C GLN A 23 -12.78 -3.49 6.43
N LEU A 24 -12.96 -4.70 5.89
CA LEU A 24 -12.72 -4.99 4.49
C LEU A 24 -13.65 -4.18 3.58
N PHE A 25 -14.94 -4.13 3.91
CA PHE A 25 -15.93 -3.37 3.16
C PHE A 25 -15.59 -1.88 3.15
N GLN A 26 -15.26 -1.31 4.31
CA GLN A 26 -14.84 0.09 4.43
C GLN A 26 -13.58 0.35 3.60
N THR A 27 -12.61 -0.56 3.65
CA THR A 27 -11.37 -0.45 2.87
C THR A 27 -11.65 -0.43 1.37
N LEU A 28 -12.64 -1.21 0.89
CA LEU A 28 -13.05 -1.18 -0.50
C LEU A 28 -13.75 0.13 -0.86
N GLN A 29 -14.64 0.61 0.02
CA GLN A 29 -15.39 1.85 -0.19
C GLN A 29 -14.49 3.08 -0.26
N ASP A 30 -13.46 3.14 0.60
CA ASP A 30 -12.54 4.28 0.69
C ASP A 30 -11.38 4.20 -0.32
N SER A 31 -11.23 3.06 -1.01
CA SER A 31 -10.15 2.84 -1.97
C SER A 31 -10.50 3.33 -3.38
N SER A 32 -9.51 3.90 -4.06
CA SER A 32 -9.55 4.11 -5.51
C SER A 32 -9.37 2.78 -6.25
N ASP A 33 -9.81 2.68 -7.50
CA ASP A 33 -9.78 1.45 -8.31
C ASP A 33 -8.42 0.72 -8.32
N ALA A 34 -7.31 1.48 -8.36
CA ALA A 34 -5.97 0.90 -8.32
C ALA A 34 -5.61 0.32 -6.94
N SER A 35 -6.07 0.94 -5.84
CA SER A 35 -5.75 0.50 -4.48
C SER A 35 -6.70 -0.57 -3.94
N SER A 36 -7.87 -0.74 -4.56
CA SER A 36 -8.87 -1.79 -4.27
C SER A 36 -8.51 -3.16 -4.85
N THR A 37 -7.76 -3.16 -5.96
CA THR A 37 -7.39 -4.38 -6.72
C THR A 37 -6.82 -5.51 -5.87
N PRO A 38 -5.89 -5.29 -4.92
CA PRO A 38 -5.36 -6.39 -4.11
C PRO A 38 -6.40 -6.94 -3.13
N SER A 39 -7.27 -6.08 -2.57
CA SER A 39 -8.40 -6.51 -1.71
C SER A 39 -9.40 -7.36 -2.50
N LEU A 40 -9.72 -6.96 -3.75
CA LEU A 40 -10.58 -7.73 -4.65
C LEU A 40 -9.95 -9.07 -5.05
N LYS A 41 -8.63 -9.11 -5.21
CA LYS A 41 -7.90 -10.35 -5.50
C LYS A 41 -8.05 -11.36 -4.35
N LEU A 42 -7.90 -10.91 -3.09
CA LEU A 42 -8.10 -11.76 -1.90
C LEU A 42 -9.52 -12.34 -1.82
N ILE A 43 -10.53 -11.53 -2.13
CA ILE A 43 -11.93 -11.98 -2.17
C ILE A 43 -12.12 -13.04 -3.26
N ARG A 44 -11.62 -12.78 -4.48
CA ARG A 44 -11.73 -13.70 -5.61
C ARG A 44 -10.99 -15.01 -5.38
N SER A 45 -9.86 -14.98 -4.68
CA SER A 45 -9.12 -16.19 -4.29
C SER A 45 -9.75 -16.95 -3.13
N LYS A 46 -10.88 -16.48 -2.57
CA LYS A 46 -11.52 -17.08 -1.38
C LYS A 46 -10.53 -17.22 -0.22
N SER A 47 -9.68 -16.21 -0.03
CA SER A 47 -8.70 -16.17 1.06
C SER A 47 -9.38 -16.28 2.42
N SER A 48 -8.66 -16.85 3.40
CA SER A 48 -9.20 -16.96 4.76
C SER A 48 -9.40 -15.58 5.37
N LEU A 49 -10.32 -15.47 6.35
CA LEU A 49 -10.51 -14.21 7.08
C LEU A 49 -9.24 -13.78 7.82
N SER A 50 -8.40 -14.72 8.25
CA SER A 50 -7.11 -14.43 8.88
C SER A 50 -6.13 -13.76 7.90
N ASP A 51 -6.07 -14.23 6.65
CA ASP A 51 -5.21 -13.63 5.62
C ASP A 51 -5.70 -12.22 5.24
N ILE A 52 -7.03 -12.07 5.14
CA ILE A 52 -7.67 -10.76 4.89
C ILE A 52 -7.34 -9.79 6.03
N HIS A 53 -7.49 -10.23 7.28
CA HIS A 53 -7.18 -9.41 8.45
C HIS A 53 -5.70 -9.00 8.49
N LEU A 54 -4.79 -9.93 8.19
CA LEU A 54 -3.36 -9.64 8.10
C LEU A 54 -3.08 -8.57 7.04
N TYR A 55 -3.65 -8.71 5.84
CA TYR A 55 -3.50 -7.72 4.77
C TYR A 55 -4.02 -6.33 5.18
N LEU A 56 -5.20 -6.26 5.81
CA LEU A 56 -5.76 -5.00 6.31
C LEU A 56 -4.84 -4.33 7.34
N GLY A 57 -4.20 -5.12 8.22
CA GLY A 57 -3.20 -4.62 9.16
C GLY A 57 -1.98 -3.98 8.46
N THR A 58 -1.47 -4.60 7.40
CA THR A 58 -0.33 -4.05 6.63
C THR A 58 -0.66 -2.75 5.90
N LYS A 59 -1.90 -2.58 5.43
CA LYS A 59 -2.37 -1.35 4.77
C LYS A 59 -2.34 -0.14 5.71
N HIS A 60 -2.83 -0.33 6.94
CA HIS A 60 -2.81 0.73 7.96
C HIS A 60 -1.40 1.17 8.32
N GLN A 61 -0.47 0.22 8.41
CA GLN A 61 0.94 0.53 8.66
C GLN A 61 1.56 1.34 7.51
N GLN A 62 1.29 0.96 6.25
CA GLN A 62 1.78 1.68 5.08
C GLN A 62 1.22 3.11 4.98
N GLN A 63 -0.05 3.33 5.30
CA GLN A 63 -0.63 4.68 5.32
C GLN A 63 -0.01 5.55 6.40
N ARG A 64 0.25 4.99 7.59
CA ARG A 64 0.89 5.71 8.70
C ARG A 64 2.32 6.12 8.36
N SER A 65 3.09 5.25 7.71
CA SER A 65 4.46 5.59 7.26
C SER A 65 4.46 6.69 6.21
N LYS A 66 3.51 6.69 5.26
CA LYS A 66 3.40 7.75 4.23
C LYS A 66 3.00 9.12 4.79
N SER A 67 2.27 9.15 5.91
CA SER A 67 1.86 10.39 6.57
C SER A 67 3.00 11.05 7.37
N ALA A 68 3.96 10.25 7.86
CA ALA A 68 5.10 10.76 8.63
C ALA A 68 6.10 11.57 7.79
N ASP A 69 6.11 11.40 6.47
CA ASP A 69 7.03 12.13 5.56
C ASP A 69 6.50 13.52 5.14
N THR A 70 5.37 13.97 5.69
CA THR A 70 4.79 15.30 5.41
C THR A 70 4.87 16.23 6.63
N VAL A 71 5.97 16.17 7.39
CA VAL A 71 6.32 17.21 8.36
C VAL A 71 7.37 18.10 7.72
N ASP A 72 6.90 19.31 7.41
CA ASP A 72 7.63 20.50 6.99
C ASP A 72 9.02 20.59 7.65
N SER A 73 10.09 20.46 6.87
CA SER A 73 11.45 20.70 7.36
C SER A 73 12.10 21.82 6.52
N PRO A 74 12.47 22.95 7.15
CA PRO A 74 13.13 24.05 6.46
C PRO A 74 14.54 23.64 6.02
N ARG A 75 14.95 24.18 4.87
CA ARG A 75 16.33 24.17 4.35
C ARG A 75 17.35 24.34 5.47
N MET A 76 18.17 23.32 5.72
CA MET A 76 19.58 23.51 6.08
C MET A 76 20.39 22.39 5.43
N SER A 77 21.23 22.79 4.47
CA SER A 77 22.30 21.97 3.93
C SER A 77 23.22 21.50 5.06
N THR A 78 23.57 20.22 5.09
CA THR A 78 24.95 19.78 5.34
C THR A 78 25.13 18.38 4.77
N GLU A 79 25.97 18.37 3.75
CA GLU A 79 26.76 17.29 3.19
C GLU A 79 27.03 16.11 4.14
N THR A 80 26.56 14.92 3.78
CA THR A 80 27.34 13.68 3.92
C THR A 80 26.89 12.68 2.86
N ASN A 81 27.77 12.46 1.91
CA ASN A 81 27.65 11.60 0.75
C ASN A 81 27.45 10.13 1.17
N ARG A 82 26.25 9.59 0.98
CA ARG A 82 26.02 8.14 0.95
C ARG A 82 25.31 7.79 -0.35
N HIS A 83 26.03 7.03 -1.16
CA HIS A 83 25.58 6.48 -2.43
C HIS A 83 24.32 5.63 -2.23
N THR A 84 23.18 6.19 -2.59
CA THR A 84 22.01 5.42 -3.00
C THR A 84 21.71 5.85 -4.42
N LEU A 85 21.78 4.88 -5.34
CA LEU A 85 21.43 5.03 -6.75
C LEU A 85 19.91 5.33 -6.83
N SER A 86 19.58 6.60 -6.66
CA SER A 86 18.26 7.15 -6.92
C SER A 86 18.11 7.27 -8.44
N HIS A 87 17.34 6.36 -9.04
CA HIS A 87 16.90 6.50 -10.43
C HIS A 87 15.98 7.73 -10.54
N ARG A 88 16.60 8.91 -10.62
CA ARG A 88 15.94 10.18 -10.85
C ARG A 88 15.53 10.21 -12.31
N VAL A 89 14.22 10.13 -12.57
CA VAL A 89 13.64 10.38 -13.89
C VAL A 89 14.03 11.81 -14.30
N PRO A 90 14.70 12.03 -15.45
CA PRO A 90 15.09 13.36 -15.89
C PRO A 90 13.86 14.25 -16.13
N SER A 91 13.97 15.54 -15.82
CA SER A 91 12.91 16.50 -16.13
C SER A 91 12.80 16.70 -17.65
N ILE A 92 11.64 17.14 -18.12
CA ILE A 92 11.36 17.34 -19.57
C ILE A 92 12.40 18.24 -20.24
N GLN A 93 12.96 19.22 -19.52
CA GLN A 93 14.02 20.11 -20.03
C GLN A 93 15.33 19.37 -20.30
N GLN A 94 15.65 18.31 -19.53
CA GLN A 94 16.86 17.50 -19.72
C GLN A 94 16.74 16.52 -20.90
N LEU A 95 15.52 16.19 -21.33
CA LEU A 95 15.28 15.34 -22.50
C LEU A 95 15.54 16.07 -23.83
N LEU A 96 15.43 17.41 -23.83
CA LEU A 96 15.69 18.24 -25.01
C LEU A 96 17.19 18.42 -25.30
N ASP A 97 18.04 18.16 -24.31
CA ASP A 97 19.50 18.32 -24.40
C ASP A 97 20.21 16.99 -24.74
N MET A 98 19.46 15.93 -25.07
CA MET A 98 20.03 14.67 -25.51
C MET A 98 20.54 14.80 -26.96
N PRO A 99 21.85 14.61 -27.22
CA PRO A 99 22.37 14.62 -28.58
C PRO A 99 21.69 13.54 -29.41
N THR A 100 20.98 13.97 -30.45
CA THR A 100 20.39 13.07 -31.43
C THR A 100 21.54 12.48 -32.24
N HIS A 101 21.93 11.25 -31.94
CA HIS A 101 22.89 10.54 -32.78
C HIS A 101 22.22 10.28 -34.13
N CYS A 102 22.61 11.05 -35.15
CA CYS A 102 22.20 10.83 -36.52
C CYS A 102 22.68 9.44 -36.96
N ILE A 103 21.76 8.50 -37.13
CA ILE A 103 22.03 7.21 -37.76
C ILE A 103 22.20 7.50 -39.26
N PRO A 104 23.35 7.17 -39.88
CA PRO A 104 23.50 7.29 -41.33
C PRO A 104 22.55 6.29 -41.99
N ALA A 105 21.66 6.77 -42.85
CA ALA A 105 20.96 5.92 -43.78
C ALA A 105 21.99 5.35 -44.76
N TYR A 106 22.25 4.04 -44.66
CA TYR A 106 22.95 3.33 -45.70
C TYR A 106 21.92 2.87 -46.75
N SER A 107 22.20 3.30 -47.99
CA SER A 107 21.63 2.94 -49.30
C SER A 107 20.15 3.20 -49.54
#